data_AF-V7BRZ0-F1
#
_entry.id   AF-V7BRZ0-F1
#
_cell.length_a   1.000
_cell.length_b   1.000
_cell.length_c   1.000
_cell.angle_alpha   90.00
_cell.angle_beta   90.00
_cell.angle_gamma   90.00
#
_symmetry.space_group_name_H-M   'P 1'
#
loop_
_entity.id
_entity.type
_entity.pdbx_description
1 polymer ?
#
loop_
_entity_poly.entity_id
_entity_poly.type
_entity_poly.pdbx_seq_one_letter_code
_entity_poly.pdbx_strand_id
1 'polypeptide(L)'
;MFTIKAANDPRTLNRVLICRPPKNIISQNELISLWEQKCGHTFTKTFLLEEELVKQSKTLPLPHNIRASILHSIFGRGDLMKFEIGEDELEASQLYPDYNYTSIDQLLHIFRVHPLPPPPYAAFE
;
A
#
# COMPACT_ATOMS: atom_id res chain seq x y z
N MET A 1 -11.52 -7.97 -10.06
CA MET A 1 -11.10 -7.48 -8.72
C MET A 1 -11.07 -8.66 -7.77
N PHE A 2 -9.98 -8.83 -6.99
CA PHE A 2 -9.83 -9.97 -6.08
C PHE A 2 -10.99 -10.10 -5.09
N THR A 3 -11.49 -8.99 -4.56
CA THR A 3 -12.59 -8.95 -3.58
C THR A 3 -13.86 -9.66 -4.06
N ILE A 4 -14.31 -9.43 -5.30
CA ILE A 4 -15.53 -10.07 -5.84
C ILE A 4 -15.30 -11.56 -6.11
N LYS A 5 -14.09 -11.94 -6.56
CA LYS A 5 -13.74 -13.35 -6.73
C LYS A 5 -13.79 -14.08 -5.38
N ALA A 6 -13.14 -13.51 -4.37
CA ALA A 6 -13.10 -14.05 -3.01
C ALA A 6 -14.51 -14.15 -2.39
N ALA A 7 -15.34 -13.12 -2.52
CA ALA A 7 -16.70 -13.15 -1.96
C ALA A 7 -17.55 -14.33 -2.46
N ASN A 8 -17.24 -14.89 -3.64
CA ASN A 8 -17.96 -16.00 -4.25
C ASN A 8 -17.14 -17.31 -4.28
N ASP A 9 -15.98 -17.36 -3.63
CA ASP A 9 -15.09 -18.53 -3.64
C ASP A 9 -15.23 -19.31 -2.32
N PRO A 10 -15.72 -20.56 -2.35
CA PRO A 10 -15.84 -21.38 -1.14
C PRO A 10 -14.52 -21.56 -0.39
N ARG A 11 -13.36 -21.46 -1.06
CA ARG A 11 -12.03 -21.59 -0.44
C ARG A 11 -11.72 -20.45 0.54
N THR A 12 -12.37 -19.29 0.40
CA THR A 12 -12.13 -18.13 1.27
C THR A 12 -13.17 -17.98 2.39
N LEU A 13 -14.14 -18.91 2.49
CA LEU A 13 -15.17 -18.86 3.52
C LEU A 13 -14.55 -18.93 4.92
N ASN A 14 -14.84 -17.93 5.77
CA ASN A 14 -14.30 -17.82 7.13
C ASN A 14 -12.77 -17.84 7.22
N ARG A 15 -12.07 -17.36 6.18
CA ARG A 15 -10.61 -17.26 6.11
C ARG A 15 -10.18 -15.80 5.96
N VAL A 16 -8.95 -15.50 6.39
CA VAL A 16 -8.31 -14.22 6.11
C VAL A 16 -7.66 -14.28 4.74
N LEU A 17 -8.05 -13.36 3.85
CA LEU A 17 -7.45 -13.20 2.53
C LEU A 17 -6.55 -11.96 2.51
N ILE A 18 -5.26 -12.18 2.29
CA ILE A 18 -4.23 -11.15 2.18
C ILE A 18 -4.01 -10.85 0.70
N CYS A 19 -4.07 -9.57 0.33
CA CYS A 19 -3.72 -9.10 -1.00
C CYS A 19 -2.27 -8.61 -1.00
N ARG A 20 -1.31 -9.50 -1.26
CA ARG A 20 0.12 -9.18 -1.32
C ARG A 20 0.74 -9.72 -2.61
N PRO A 21 0.30 -9.23 -3.78
CA PRO A 21 0.84 -9.69 -5.05
C PRO A 21 2.33 -9.36 -5.17
N PRO A 22 3.20 -10.29 -5.60
CA PRO A 22 4.65 -10.10 -5.63
C PRO A 22 5.14 -8.87 -6.40
N LYS A 23 4.49 -8.49 -7.51
CA LYS A 23 4.89 -7.31 -8.32
C LYS A 23 4.45 -5.96 -7.72
N ASN A 24 3.83 -5.99 -6.53
CA ASN A 24 3.33 -4.80 -5.83
C ASN A 24 3.97 -4.62 -4.44
N ILE A 25 5.04 -5.37 -4.15
CA ILE A 25 5.85 -5.17 -2.95
C ILE A 25 6.96 -4.17 -3.29
N ILE A 26 7.03 -3.06 -2.57
CA ILE A 26 8.02 -2.00 -2.80
C ILE A 26 8.27 -1.19 -1.51
N SER A 27 9.48 -0.68 -1.33
CA SER A 27 9.78 0.35 -0.32
C SER A 27 9.52 1.77 -0.86
N GLN A 28 9.45 2.77 0.03
CA GLN A 28 9.34 4.17 -0.39
C GLN A 28 10.52 4.61 -1.28
N ASN A 29 11.74 4.16 -0.98
CA ASN A 29 12.94 4.54 -1.73
C ASN A 29 12.93 3.97 -3.15
N GLU A 30 12.54 2.70 -3.29
CA GLU A 30 12.39 2.06 -4.60
C GLU A 30 11.26 2.70 -5.40
N LEU A 31 10.14 3.03 -4.76
CA LEU A 31 9.02 3.70 -5.40
C LEU A 31 9.42 5.08 -5.94
N ILE A 32 10.10 5.89 -5.13
CA ILE A 32 10.61 7.20 -5.55
C ILE A 32 11.61 7.05 -6.68
N SER A 33 12.57 6.12 -6.57
CA SER A 33 13.58 5.90 -7.61
C SER A 33 12.95 5.47 -8.94
N LEU A 34 11.96 4.58 -8.90
CA LEU A 34 11.21 4.15 -10.07
C LEU A 34 10.40 5.30 -10.68
N TRP A 35 9.84 6.17 -9.84
CA TRP A 35 9.13 7.35 -10.29
C TRP A 35 10.07 8.37 -10.95
N GLU A 36 11.22 8.68 -10.33
CA GLU A 36 12.27 9.55 -10.87
C GLU A 36 12.72 9.07 -12.25
N GLN A 37 12.94 7.76 -12.42
CA GLN A 37 13.28 7.16 -13.70
C GLN A 37 12.17 7.35 -14.76
N LYS A 38 10.90 7.18 -14.37
CA LYS A 38 9.75 7.29 -15.30
C LYS A 38 9.46 8.72 -15.72
N CYS A 39 9.66 9.70 -14.85
CA CYS A 39 9.42 11.11 -15.15
C CYS A 39 10.66 11.86 -15.66
N GLY A 40 11.86 11.26 -15.54
CA GLY A 40 13.12 11.90 -15.92
C GLY A 40 13.49 13.09 -15.04
N HIS A 41 13.02 13.09 -13.79
CA HIS A 41 13.21 14.18 -12.84
C HIS A 41 13.64 13.63 -11.48
N THR A 42 14.62 14.27 -10.85
CA THR A 42 15.10 13.92 -9.50
C THR A 42 14.45 14.82 -8.47
N PHE A 43 13.89 14.24 -7.41
CA PHE A 43 13.25 14.98 -6.33
C PHE A 43 14.20 15.23 -5.15
N THR A 44 14.04 16.38 -4.49
CA THR A 44 14.65 16.60 -3.18
C THR A 44 13.92 15.73 -2.15
N LYS A 45 14.64 14.81 -1.51
CA LYS A 45 14.11 13.88 -0.50
C LYS A 45 14.28 14.49 0.89
N THR A 46 13.18 14.68 1.62
CA THR A 46 13.20 15.03 3.04
C THR A 46 12.83 13.82 3.87
N PHE A 47 13.59 13.56 4.93
CA PHE A 47 13.36 12.42 5.82
C PHE A 47 12.64 12.88 7.08
N LEU A 48 11.62 12.13 7.48
CA LEU A 48 10.94 12.30 8.76
C LEU A 48 11.38 11.16 9.69
N LEU A 49 11.91 11.52 10.86
CA LEU A 49 12.28 10.53 11.87
C LEU A 49 11.03 9.86 12.45
N GLU A 50 11.15 8.57 12.77
CA GLU A 50 10.05 7.80 13.35
C GLU A 50 9.51 8.46 14.63
N GLU A 51 10.39 8.92 15.51
CA GLU A 51 10.04 9.58 16.77
C GLU A 51 9.18 10.84 16.56
N GLU A 52 9.46 11.61 15.50
CA GLU A 52 8.69 12.80 15.18
C GLU A 52 7.30 12.43 14.66
N LEU A 53 7.18 11.36 13.86
CA LEU A 53 5.89 10.85 13.41
C LEU A 53 5.04 10.29 14.58
N VAL A 54 5.68 9.63 15.54
CA VAL A 54 5.05 9.16 16.80
C VAL A 54 4.64 10.34 17.69
N LYS A 55 5.40 11.43 17.70
CA LYS A 55 5.01 12.65 18.40
C LYS A 55 3.79 13.28 17.73
N GLN A 56 3.79 13.39 16.41
CA GLN A 56 2.66 13.92 15.63
C GLN A 56 1.36 13.14 15.88
N SER A 57 1.42 11.82 16.02
CA SER A 57 0.24 11.01 16.36
C SER A 57 -0.34 11.28 17.76
N LYS A 58 0.45 11.89 18.66
CA LYS A 58 -0.01 12.28 20.01
C LYS A 58 -0.44 13.74 20.09
N THR A 59 0.14 14.62 19.27
CA THR A 59 -0.01 16.07 19.43
C THR A 59 -0.91 16.72 18.37
N LEU A 60 -1.11 16.12 17.20
CA LEU A 60 -1.97 16.69 16.16
C LEU A 60 -3.46 16.54 16.52
N PRO A 61 -4.32 17.47 16.08
CA PRO A 61 -5.77 17.34 16.26
C PRO A 61 -6.34 16.22 15.37
N LEU A 62 -7.50 15.70 15.74
CA LEU A 62 -8.27 14.81 14.87
C LEU A 62 -8.64 15.51 13.55
N PRO A 63 -8.60 14.83 12.39
CA PRO A 63 -8.16 13.44 12.19
C PRO A 63 -6.67 13.30 11.83
N HIS A 64 -5.87 14.36 11.97
CA HIS A 64 -4.47 14.39 11.50
C HIS A 64 -3.56 13.45 12.31
N ASN A 65 -3.82 13.29 13.60
CA ASN A 65 -3.16 12.28 14.43
C ASN A 65 -3.39 10.84 13.91
N ILE A 66 -4.62 10.51 13.48
CA ILE A 66 -4.95 9.20 12.91
C ILE A 66 -4.11 8.96 11.65
N ARG A 67 -3.99 9.97 10.78
CA ARG A 67 -3.14 9.86 9.58
C ARG A 67 -1.67 9.63 9.93
N ALA A 68 -1.13 10.34 10.93
CA ALA A 68 0.24 10.12 11.39
C ALA A 68 0.43 8.68 11.93
N SER A 69 -0.52 8.15 12.71
CA SER A 69 -0.51 6.76 13.17
C SER A 69 -0.53 5.75 12.02
N ILE A 70 -1.37 5.98 11.00
CA ILE A 70 -1.45 5.09 9.83
C ILE A 70 -0.14 5.11 9.04
N LEU A 71 0.43 6.30 8.78
CA LEU A 71 1.71 6.43 8.10
C LEU A 71 2.84 5.74 8.89
N HIS A 72 2.83 5.85 10.22
CA HIS A 72 3.80 5.18 11.09
C HIS A 72 3.68 3.65 10.99
N SER A 73 2.46 3.12 11.08
CA SER A 73 2.21 1.67 10.95
C SER A 73 2.68 1.13 9.59
N ILE A 74 2.32 1.82 8.49
CA ILE A 74 2.64 1.37 7.13
C ILE A 74 4.13 1.53 6.81
N PHE A 75 4.68 2.72 7.03
CA PHE A 75 6.00 3.11 6.50
C PHE A 75 7.12 3.14 7.53
N GLY A 76 6.81 3.36 8.81
CA GLY A 76 7.79 3.31 9.90
C GLY A 76 8.00 1.88 10.40
N ARG A 77 6.91 1.22 10.79
CA ARG A 77 6.91 -0.14 11.34
C ARG A 77 6.87 -1.24 10.30
N GLY A 78 6.40 -0.94 9.09
CA GLY A 78 6.25 -1.93 8.02
C GLY A 78 5.17 -2.98 8.31
N ASP A 79 4.11 -2.61 9.03
CA ASP A 79 3.12 -3.55 9.57
C ASP A 79 2.42 -4.39 8.49
N LEU A 80 2.35 -3.89 7.25
CA LEU A 80 1.78 -4.61 6.11
C LEU A 80 2.67 -5.78 5.61
N MET A 81 3.95 -5.81 5.98
CA MET A 81 4.96 -6.75 5.48
C MET A 81 5.76 -7.45 6.59
N LYS A 82 5.65 -7.03 7.85
CA LYS A 82 6.43 -7.56 9.00
C LYS A 82 6.08 -9.00 9.41
N PHE A 83 5.21 -9.68 8.68
CA PHE A 83 4.69 -10.99 9.04
C PHE A 83 4.61 -11.89 7.81
N GLU A 84 4.85 -13.17 8.03
CA GLU A 84 4.67 -14.22 7.04
C GLU A 84 3.19 -14.63 6.96
N ILE A 85 2.74 -15.00 5.77
CA ILE A 85 1.38 -15.49 5.56
C ILE A 85 1.31 -16.92 6.12
N GLY A 86 0.48 -17.11 7.15
CA GLY A 86 0.35 -18.39 7.84
C GLY A 86 -0.40 -19.45 7.02
N GLU A 87 -0.36 -20.71 7.48
CA GLU A 87 -1.07 -21.83 6.83
C GLU A 87 -2.60 -21.64 6.77
N ASP A 88 -3.14 -20.87 7.72
CA ASP A 88 -4.56 -20.55 7.80
C ASP A 88 -4.98 -19.31 7.01
N GLU A 89 -4.03 -18.61 6.44
CA GLU A 89 -4.24 -17.41 5.65
C GLU A 89 -4.09 -17.72 4.16
N LEU A 90 -4.71 -16.90 3.32
CA LEU A 90 -4.68 -17.07 1.87
C LEU A 90 -4.05 -15.84 1.23
N GLU A 91 -3.18 -16.02 0.25
CA GLU A 91 -2.70 -14.92 -0.59
C GLU A 91 -3.49 -14.88 -1.91
N ALA A 92 -4.05 -13.71 -2.23
CA ALA A 92 -4.99 -13.55 -3.35
C ALA A 92 -4.38 -13.85 -4.72
N SER A 93 -3.13 -13.46 -4.98
CA SER A 93 -2.46 -13.72 -6.26
C SER A 93 -2.07 -15.19 -6.45
N GLN A 94 -1.80 -15.92 -5.36
CA GLN A 94 -1.62 -17.37 -5.38
C GLN A 94 -2.95 -18.11 -5.58
N LEU A 95 -4.03 -17.64 -4.96
CA LEU A 95 -5.37 -18.25 -5.06
C LEU A 95 -5.99 -18.06 -6.46
N TYR A 96 -5.63 -16.96 -7.13
CA TYR A 96 -6.12 -16.56 -8.45
C TYR A 96 -4.96 -16.26 -9.43
N PRO A 97 -4.16 -17.27 -9.82
CA PRO A 97 -2.96 -17.06 -10.64
C PRO A 97 -3.27 -16.48 -12.03
N ASP A 98 -4.45 -16.79 -12.58
CA ASP A 98 -4.88 -16.29 -13.89
C ASP A 98 -5.39 -14.85 -13.85
N TYR A 99 -5.54 -14.25 -12.66
CA TYR A 99 -5.96 -12.87 -12.55
C TYR A 99 -4.77 -11.94 -12.79
N ASN A 100 -4.78 -11.25 -13.93
CA ASN A 100 -3.77 -10.27 -14.26
C ASN A 100 -4.02 -8.96 -13.50
N TYR A 101 -3.35 -8.80 -12.37
CA TYR A 101 -3.38 -7.56 -11.58
C TYR A 101 -2.41 -6.51 -12.12
N THR A 102 -2.74 -5.24 -11.93
CA THR A 102 -1.87 -4.12 -12.29
C THR A 102 -0.67 -4.06 -11.35
N SER A 103 0.53 -4.18 -11.90
CA SER A 103 1.80 -4.01 -11.18
C SER A 103 2.10 -2.54 -10.85
N ILE A 104 3.02 -2.28 -9.92
CA ILE A 104 3.45 -0.90 -9.61
C ILE A 104 4.03 -0.21 -10.86
N ASP A 105 4.81 -0.91 -11.67
CA ASP A 105 5.39 -0.36 -12.89
C ASP A 105 4.31 0.17 -13.86
N GLN A 106 3.27 -0.65 -14.08
CA GLN A 106 2.11 -0.31 -14.89
C GLN A 106 1.29 0.82 -14.25
N LEU A 107 1.10 0.80 -12.94
CA LEU A 107 0.39 1.85 -12.22
C LEU A 107 1.07 3.21 -12.41
N LEU A 108 2.39 3.28 -12.21
CA LEU A 108 3.14 4.52 -12.43
C LEU A 108 3.11 4.94 -13.91
N HIS A 109 3.12 4.00 -14.85
CA HIS A 109 2.92 4.33 -16.27
C HIS A 109 1.55 4.98 -16.51
N ILE A 110 0.48 4.46 -15.90
CA ILE A 110 -0.87 5.05 -15.96
C ILE A 110 -0.83 6.47 -15.40
N PHE A 111 -0.27 6.69 -14.20
CA PHE A 111 -0.18 8.04 -13.62
C PHE A 111 0.59 9.03 -14.50
N ARG A 112 1.61 8.56 -15.24
CA ARG A 112 2.41 9.39 -16.14
C ARG A 112 1.64 9.79 -17.40
N VAL A 113 0.89 8.86 -18.00
CA VAL A 113 0.19 9.08 -19.29
C VAL A 113 -1.21 9.67 -19.09
N HIS A 114 -1.87 9.28 -18.00
CA HIS A 114 -3.22 9.67 -17.64
C HIS A 114 -3.23 10.08 -16.14
N PRO A 115 -2.88 11.34 -15.82
CA PRO A 115 -2.91 11.82 -14.45
C PRO A 115 -4.32 11.62 -13.86
N LEU A 116 -4.42 10.74 -12.87
CA LEU A 116 -5.67 10.50 -12.17
C LEU A 116 -5.98 11.70 -11.27
N PRO A 117 -7.26 12.08 -11.11
CA PRO A 117 -7.62 13.09 -10.12
C PRO A 117 -7.14 12.64 -8.73
N PRO A 118 -6.77 13.58 -7.84
CA PRO A 118 -6.40 13.22 -6.48
C PRO A 118 -7.55 12.41 -5.84
N PRO A 119 -7.27 11.26 -5.22
CA PRO A 119 -8.31 10.49 -4.55
C PRO A 119 -8.92 11.34 -3.43
N PRO A 120 -10.23 11.17 -3.13
CA PRO A 120 -10.81 11.81 -1.95
C PRO A 120 -10.06 11.33 -0.71
N TYR A 121 -9.84 12.24 0.24
CA TYR A 121 -9.30 11.85 1.54
C TYR A 121 -10.25 10.85 2.21
N ALA A 122 -9.69 9.79 2.77
CA ALA A 122 -10.45 8.88 3.61
C ALA A 122 -11.12 9.69 4.74
N ALA A 123 -12.42 9.50 4.90
CA ALA A 123 -13.16 10.06 6.02
C ALA A 123 -12.70 9.37 7.31
N PHE A 124 -12.39 10.18 8.30
CA PHE A 124 -12.14 9.74 9.66
C PHE A 124 -13.13 10.51 10.51
N GLU A 125 -14.03 9.77 11.17
CA GLU A 125 -15.01 10.30 12.11
C GLU A 125 -14.41 10.37 13.52
#